data_AF-A0A661JGY7-F1
#
_entry.id   AF-A0A661JGY7-F1
#
_cell.length_a   1.000
_cell.length_b   1.000
_cell.length_c   1.000
_cell.angle_alpha   90.00
_cell.angle_beta   90.00
_cell.angle_gamma   90.00
#
_symmetry.space_group_name_H-M   'P 1'
#
loop_
_entity.id
_entity.type
_entity.pdbx_description
1 polymer ?
#
loop_
_entity_poly.entity_id
_entity_poly.type
_entity_poly.pdbx_seq_one_letter_code
_entity_poly.pdbx_strand_id
1 'polypeptide(L)'
;MAIFSYVARDQAGRTRTGRIKGKSADEVASKLKAMGLSVVRVETVGGRGIRLPFFGGVSTKDLAIFSRQFAVMIEAGIPIVQALDILSEQTQKRRFRDVIRRVKEDVEGGKTLAESMKSHPKIFPHMLVQMVAVGETGGALGNTLKEVAAYYEKMDSLKRKIKAAAAYPMVIFVVLIAVTTFLLVFIIPRFAQLYADVGAKLPTPTMIVIGISNILKRFFI
;
A
#
# COMPACT_ATOMS: atom_id res chain seq x y z
N MET A 1 25.84 -13.67 -1.15
CA MET A 1 26.03 -13.70 0.32
C MET A 1 25.04 -12.73 0.95
N ALA A 2 24.21 -13.19 1.89
CA ALA A 2 23.25 -12.37 2.59
C ALA A 2 23.71 -12.13 4.04
N ILE A 3 23.27 -11.03 4.64
CA ILE A 3 23.48 -10.75 6.06
C ILE A 3 22.31 -11.38 6.82
N PHE A 4 22.60 -12.16 7.85
CA PHE A 4 21.63 -12.78 8.74
C PHE A 4 21.75 -12.16 10.12
N SER A 5 20.63 -11.82 10.74
CA SER A 5 20.57 -11.50 12.17
C SER A 5 20.24 -12.77 12.92
N TYR A 6 20.99 -13.05 13.97
CA TYR A 6 20.76 -14.21 14.82
C TYR A 6 20.50 -13.80 16.26
N VAL A 7 19.70 -14.62 16.91
CA VAL A 7 19.52 -14.67 18.36
C VAL A 7 19.93 -16.08 18.78
N ALA A 8 20.98 -16.19 19.58
CA ALA A 8 21.47 -17.48 20.06
C ALA A 8 21.75 -17.42 21.57
N ARG A 9 21.67 -18.55 22.26
CA ARG A 9 21.99 -18.68 23.69
C ARG A 9 23.35 -19.34 23.87
N ASP A 10 24.15 -18.74 24.74
CA ASP A 10 25.36 -19.32 25.34
C ASP A 10 24.98 -20.53 26.23
N GLN A 11 25.94 -21.43 26.50
CA GLN A 11 25.83 -22.51 27.49
C GLN A 11 25.48 -21.99 28.90
N ALA A 12 25.85 -20.74 29.22
CA ALA A 12 25.43 -20.04 30.43
C ALA A 12 24.00 -19.45 30.37
N GLY A 13 23.20 -19.77 29.34
CA GLY A 13 21.82 -19.32 29.17
C GLY A 13 21.67 -17.85 28.72
N ARG A 14 22.78 -17.12 28.55
CA ARG A 14 22.76 -15.71 28.13
C ARG A 14 22.48 -15.58 26.64
N THR A 15 21.53 -14.72 26.29
CA THR A 15 21.17 -14.47 24.89
C THR A 15 22.19 -13.52 24.25
N ARG A 16 22.78 -13.92 23.14
CA ARG A 16 23.64 -13.11 22.29
C ARG A 16 22.96 -12.83 20.95
N THR A 17 22.94 -11.57 20.58
CA THR A 17 22.38 -11.09 19.32
C THR A 17 23.50 -10.52 18.45
N GLY A 18 23.46 -10.80 17.15
CA GLY A 18 24.51 -10.37 16.24
C GLY A 18 24.12 -10.49 14.78
N ARG A 19 25.01 -10.00 13.91
CA ARG A 19 24.86 -10.10 12.44
C ARG A 19 26.02 -10.91 11.88
N ILE A 20 25.73 -11.85 10.99
CA ILE A 20 26.74 -12.71 10.35
C ILE A 20 26.43 -12.86 8.86
N LYS A 21 27.47 -12.90 8.03
CA LYS A 21 27.32 -13.14 6.58
C LYS A 21 27.31 -14.64 6.31
N GLY A 22 26.36 -15.11 5.50
CA GLY A 22 26.24 -16.51 5.08
C GLY A 22 25.58 -16.64 3.70
N LYS A 23 25.53 -17.86 3.15
CA LYS A 23 24.80 -18.17 1.93
C LYS A 23 23.39 -18.69 2.23
N SER A 24 23.17 -19.41 3.33
CA SER A 24 21.84 -19.88 3.77
C SER A 24 21.63 -19.77 5.30
N ALA A 25 20.38 -19.82 5.74
CA ALA A 25 20.04 -19.82 7.17
C ALA A 25 20.62 -21.06 7.89
N ASP A 26 20.66 -22.21 7.22
CA ASP A 26 21.23 -23.45 7.76
C ASP A 26 22.76 -23.41 7.90
N GLU A 27 23.45 -22.77 6.95
CA GLU A 27 24.90 -22.54 7.04
C GLU A 27 25.23 -21.62 8.23
N VAL A 28 24.44 -20.56 8.41
CA VAL A 28 24.58 -19.65 9.56
C VAL A 28 24.27 -20.36 10.87
N ALA A 29 23.21 -21.17 10.92
CA ALA A 29 22.85 -21.93 12.12
C ALA A 29 23.94 -22.96 12.49
N SER A 30 24.51 -23.64 11.50
CA SER A 30 25.61 -24.60 11.71
C SER A 30 26.88 -23.91 12.19
N LYS A 31 27.20 -22.73 11.64
CA LYS A 31 28.34 -21.91 12.07
C LYS A 31 28.19 -21.38 13.50
N LEU A 32 26.98 -21.02 13.91
CA LEU A 32 26.67 -20.61 15.27
C LEU A 32 26.73 -21.80 16.26
N LYS A 33 26.25 -22.98 15.87
CA LYS A 33 26.40 -24.21 16.66
C LYS A 33 27.86 -24.60 16.85
N ALA A 34 28.70 -24.49 15.80
CA ALA A 34 30.14 -24.74 15.89
C ALA A 34 30.87 -23.75 16.82
N MET A 35 30.31 -22.56 17.05
CA MET A 35 30.81 -21.58 18.02
C MET A 35 30.25 -21.81 19.45
N GLY A 36 29.59 -22.95 19.71
CA GLY A 36 29.03 -23.27 21.01
C GLY A 36 27.74 -22.50 21.36
N LEU A 37 27.10 -21.86 20.38
CA LEU A 37 25.87 -21.08 20.57
C LEU A 37 24.64 -21.89 20.11
N SER A 38 23.67 -22.05 21.00
CA SER A 38 22.38 -22.65 20.68
C SER A 38 21.48 -21.65 19.96
N VAL A 39 21.22 -21.91 18.69
CA VAL A 39 20.45 -21.00 17.82
C VAL A 39 18.98 -20.98 18.21
N VAL A 40 18.46 -19.82 18.58
CA VAL A 40 17.03 -19.61 18.89
C VAL A 40 16.28 -19.16 17.64
N ARG A 41 16.86 -18.21 16.88
CA ARG A 41 16.23 -17.63 15.70
C ARG A 41 17.29 -17.06 14.75
N VAL A 42 17.18 -17.35 13.46
CA VAL A 42 18.03 -16.79 12.39
C VAL A 42 17.12 -16.22 11.33
N GLU A 43 17.24 -14.92 11.07
CA GLU A 43 16.47 -14.21 10.06
C GLU A 43 17.39 -13.57 9.02
N THR A 44 16.97 -13.59 7.75
CA THR A 44 17.66 -12.88 6.68
C THR A 44 17.44 -11.38 6.83
N VAL A 45 18.48 -10.64 7.18
CA VAL A 45 18.50 -9.17 7.12
C VAL A 45 18.71 -8.79 5.66
N GLY A 46 17.65 -8.92 4.87
CA GLY A 46 17.72 -8.70 3.44
C GLY A 46 16.78 -9.53 2.60
N GLY A 47 15.69 -10.06 3.19
CA GLY A 47 14.57 -10.48 2.36
C GLY A 47 14.15 -9.31 1.48
N ARG A 48 14.31 -9.47 0.16
CA ARG A 48 13.51 -8.75 -0.85
C ARG A 48 12.05 -9.10 -0.60
N GLY A 49 11.47 -8.60 0.49
CA GLY A 49 10.06 -8.34 0.52
C GLY A 49 9.82 -7.41 -0.64
N ILE A 50 8.97 -7.81 -1.57
CA ILE A 50 8.34 -6.88 -2.49
C ILE A 50 7.67 -5.87 -1.58
N ARG A 51 8.38 -4.79 -1.25
CA ARG A 51 7.79 -3.59 -0.68
C ARG A 51 6.93 -3.11 -1.83
N LEU A 52 5.67 -3.56 -1.90
CA LEU A 52 4.67 -2.88 -2.70
C LEU A 52 4.79 -1.41 -2.28
N PRO A 53 5.29 -0.52 -3.16
CA PRO A 53 5.56 0.87 -2.79
C PRO A 53 4.27 1.60 -2.36
N PHE A 54 3.12 0.97 -2.60
CA PHE A 54 1.77 1.44 -2.38
C PHE A 54 1.21 1.23 -0.96
N PHE A 55 1.74 0.30 -0.17
CA PHE A 55 1.20 0.02 1.16
C PHE A 55 1.81 0.97 2.21
N GLY A 56 1.25 2.17 2.27
CA GLY A 56 1.42 3.07 3.41
C GLY A 56 1.60 4.55 3.09
N GLY A 57 1.10 5.00 1.93
CA GLY A 57 0.77 6.40 1.72
C GLY A 57 -0.52 6.81 2.44
N VAL A 58 -0.74 8.10 2.56
CA VAL A 58 -1.97 8.71 3.09
C VAL A 58 -2.93 8.95 1.94
N SER A 59 -4.24 8.81 2.17
CA SER A 59 -5.23 9.01 1.09
C SER A 59 -5.46 10.50 0.83
N THR A 60 -5.98 10.84 -0.35
CA THR A 60 -6.37 12.22 -0.68
C THR A 60 -7.40 12.76 0.31
N LYS A 61 -8.32 11.91 0.77
CA LYS A 61 -9.29 12.27 1.81
C LYS A 61 -8.64 12.64 3.14
N ASP A 62 -7.64 11.88 3.59
CA ASP A 62 -6.96 12.16 4.84
C ASP A 62 -6.17 13.48 4.76
N LEU A 63 -5.50 13.74 3.63
CA LEU A 63 -4.78 15.00 3.40
C LEU A 63 -5.73 16.21 3.34
N ALA A 64 -6.90 16.04 2.72
CA ALA A 64 -7.96 17.03 2.70
C ALA A 64 -8.42 17.37 4.13
N ILE A 65 -8.77 16.36 4.93
CA ILE A 65 -9.22 16.54 6.32
C ILE A 65 -8.14 17.19 7.17
N PHE A 66 -6.91 16.67 7.12
CA PHE A 66 -5.76 17.24 7.83
C PHE A 66 -5.57 18.72 7.49
N SER A 67 -5.51 19.06 6.20
CA SER A 67 -5.27 20.44 5.76
C SER A 67 -6.43 21.36 6.13
N ARG A 68 -7.67 20.88 6.04
CA ARG A 68 -8.88 21.64 6.41
C ARG A 68 -8.89 21.96 7.89
N GLN A 69 -8.69 20.95 8.73
CA GLN A 69 -8.66 21.12 10.19
C GLN A 69 -7.52 22.03 10.60
N PHE A 70 -6.34 21.84 10.01
CA PHE A 70 -5.18 22.66 10.28
C PHE A 70 -5.42 24.13 9.92
N ALA A 71 -5.98 24.40 8.74
CA ALA A 71 -6.33 25.75 8.32
C ALA A 71 -7.27 26.45 9.30
N VAL A 72 -8.33 25.75 9.74
CA VAL A 72 -9.30 26.28 10.72
C VAL A 72 -8.62 26.66 12.03
N MET A 73 -7.71 25.81 12.52
CA MET A 73 -7.00 26.08 13.78
C MET A 73 -6.03 27.27 13.64
N ILE A 74 -5.28 27.34 12.55
CA ILE A 74 -4.35 28.46 12.30
C ILE A 74 -5.10 29.78 12.19
N GLU A 75 -6.25 29.80 11.52
CA GLU A 75 -7.08 31.01 11.41
C GLU A 75 -7.75 31.40 12.72
N ALA A 76 -8.05 30.44 13.58
CA ALA A 76 -8.50 30.68 14.95
C ALA A 76 -7.37 31.18 15.87
N GLY A 77 -6.14 31.34 15.36
CA GLY A 77 -4.99 31.82 16.13
C GLY A 77 -4.35 30.74 17.01
N ILE A 78 -4.68 29.46 16.81
CA ILE A 78 -4.07 28.37 17.57
C ILE A 78 -2.61 28.21 17.13
N PRO A 79 -1.65 28.16 18.06
CA PRO A 79 -0.24 27.96 17.73
C PRO A 79 0.01 26.65 16.94
N ILE A 80 0.93 26.70 15.98
CA ILE A 80 1.25 25.57 15.07
C ILE A 80 1.52 24.26 15.84
N VAL A 81 2.35 24.32 16.88
CA VAL A 81 2.72 23.16 17.70
C VAL A 81 1.49 22.53 18.36
N GLN A 82 0.60 23.36 18.91
CA GLN A 82 -0.64 22.90 19.54
C GLN A 82 -1.62 22.32 18.50
N ALA A 83 -1.74 22.97 17.35
CA ALA A 83 -2.56 22.47 16.25
C ALA A 83 -2.06 21.10 15.73
N LEU A 84 -0.74 20.92 15.59
CA LEU A 84 -0.14 19.63 15.21
C LEU A 84 -0.40 18.54 16.24
N ASP A 85 -0.38 18.88 17.53
CA ASP A 85 -0.70 17.95 18.62
C ASP A 85 -2.14 17.43 18.49
N ILE A 86 -3.10 18.34 18.38
CA ILE A 86 -4.53 18.04 18.18
C ILE A 86 -4.74 17.19 16.92
N LEU A 87 -4.10 17.55 15.79
CA LEU A 87 -4.19 16.78 14.55
C LEU A 87 -3.64 15.36 14.71
N SER A 88 -2.57 15.18 15.49
CA SER A 88 -1.98 13.87 15.74
C SER A 88 -2.94 12.96 16.52
N GLU A 89 -3.69 13.51 17.47
CA GLU A 89 -4.69 12.81 18.26
C GLU A 89 -5.90 12.41 17.41
N GLN A 90 -6.40 13.34 16.59
CA GLN A 90 -7.57 13.12 15.72
C GLN A 90 -7.28 12.19 14.52
N THR A 91 -6.03 12.06 14.11
CA THR A 91 -5.65 11.23 12.96
C THR A 91 -5.78 9.75 13.25
N GLN A 92 -6.72 9.05 12.59
CA GLN A 92 -6.94 7.62 12.82
C GLN A 92 -5.77 6.72 12.36
N LYS A 93 -5.14 7.06 11.23
CA LYS A 93 -4.05 6.26 10.66
C LYS A 93 -2.77 6.39 11.49
N ARG A 94 -2.38 5.30 12.16
CA ARG A 94 -1.18 5.25 13.02
C ARG A 94 0.07 5.86 12.36
N ARG A 95 0.40 5.44 11.14
CA ARG A 95 1.57 5.94 10.41
C ARG A 95 1.50 7.45 10.12
N PHE A 96 0.31 7.99 9.88
CA PHE A 96 0.14 9.41 9.64
C PHE A 96 0.29 10.19 10.95
N ARG A 97 -0.36 9.72 12.03
CA ARG A 97 -0.19 10.25 13.38
C ARG A 97 1.28 10.29 13.83
N ASP A 98 2.02 9.19 13.66
CA ASP A 98 3.43 9.12 14.04
C ASP A 98 4.28 10.15 13.28
N VAL A 99 3.92 10.44 12.03
CA VAL A 99 4.60 11.44 11.21
C VAL A 99 4.22 12.86 11.61
N ILE A 100 2.95 13.12 11.94
CA ILE A 100 2.52 14.43 12.46
C ILE A 100 3.24 14.74 13.77
N ARG A 101 3.41 13.76 14.67
CA ARG A 101 4.19 13.93 15.91
C ARG A 101 5.65 14.27 15.66
N ARG A 102 6.29 13.61 14.68
CA ARG A 102 7.67 13.98 14.29
C ARG A 102 7.76 15.39 13.72
N VAL A 103 6.78 15.79 12.92
CA VAL A 103 6.71 17.18 12.42
C VAL A 103 6.54 18.17 13.57
N LYS A 104 5.70 17.85 14.56
CA LYS A 104 5.57 18.64 15.79
C LYS A 104 6.91 18.78 16.52
N GLU A 105 7.60 17.66 16.79
CA GLU A 105 8.91 17.63 17.45
C GLU A 105 9.97 18.45 16.69
N ASP A 106 9.98 18.34 15.36
CA ASP A 106 10.89 19.11 14.51
C ASP A 106 10.61 20.63 14.57
N VAL A 107 9.34 21.03 14.58
CA VAL A 107 8.93 22.44 14.71
C VAL A 107 9.20 22.99 16.11
N GLU A 108 8.95 22.19 17.16
CA GLU A 108 9.36 22.52 18.53
C GLU A 108 10.88 22.67 18.64
N GLY A 109 11.64 21.89 17.87
CA GLY A 109 13.10 21.97 17.74
C GLY A 109 13.59 23.14 16.88
N GLY A 110 12.70 23.99 16.35
CA GLY A 110 13.04 25.21 15.61
C GLY A 110 13.18 25.05 14.10
N LYS A 111 12.86 23.88 13.52
CA LYS A 111 12.75 23.77 12.06
C LYS A 111 11.47 24.42 11.58
N THR A 112 11.46 24.91 10.34
CA THR A 112 10.23 25.38 9.71
C THR A 112 9.24 24.23 9.50
N LEU A 113 7.95 24.54 9.45
CA LEU A 113 6.90 23.56 9.17
C LEU A 113 7.14 22.89 7.82
N ALA A 114 7.50 23.68 6.79
CA ALA A 114 7.77 23.16 5.45
C ALA A 114 8.95 22.18 5.44
N GLU A 115 10.07 22.49 6.10
CA GLU A 115 11.24 21.60 6.17
C GLU A 115 10.92 20.28 6.90
N SER A 116 10.16 20.39 7.99
CA SER A 116 9.71 19.25 8.78
C SER A 116 8.83 18.31 7.94
N MET A 117 7.87 18.87 7.19
CA MET A 117 7.01 18.10 6.29
C MET A 117 7.79 17.50 5.10
N LYS A 118 8.80 18.21 4.57
CA LYS A 118 9.67 17.76 3.47
C LYS A 118 10.42 16.46 3.80
N SER A 119 10.73 16.23 5.07
CA SER A 119 11.37 14.99 5.55
C SER A 119 10.49 13.74 5.41
N HIS A 120 9.20 13.91 5.09
CA HIS A 120 8.22 12.82 4.99
C HIS A 120 7.46 12.80 3.63
N PRO A 121 8.16 12.62 2.49
CA PRO A 121 7.58 12.76 1.15
C PRO A 121 6.52 11.70 0.79
N LYS A 122 6.46 10.59 1.53
CA LYS A 122 5.44 9.54 1.37
C LYS A 122 4.09 9.93 1.97
N ILE A 123 4.09 10.91 2.86
CA ILE A 123 2.93 11.38 3.61
C ILE A 123 2.53 12.75 3.09
N PHE A 124 3.48 13.68 3.00
CA PHE A 124 3.28 15.02 2.49
C PHE A 124 3.83 15.12 1.07
N PRO A 125 2.95 15.21 0.05
CA PRO A 125 3.39 15.36 -1.33
C PRO A 125 4.09 16.70 -1.54
N HIS A 126 4.96 16.76 -2.56
CA HIS A 126 5.75 17.95 -2.85
C HIS A 126 4.91 19.23 -2.96
N MET A 127 3.78 19.17 -3.65
CA MET A 127 2.87 20.31 -3.80
C MET A 127 2.38 20.86 -2.46
N LEU A 128 2.01 19.98 -1.53
CA LEU A 128 1.56 20.38 -0.19
C LEU A 128 2.69 21.13 0.54
N VAL A 129 3.89 20.55 0.54
CA VAL A 129 5.06 21.13 1.20
C VAL A 129 5.39 22.51 0.64
N GLN A 130 5.33 22.70 -0.68
CA GLN A 130 5.60 23.98 -1.32
C GLN A 130 4.55 25.04 -0.95
N MET A 131 3.26 24.69 -0.95
CA MET A 131 2.20 25.62 -0.55
C MET A 131 2.35 26.05 0.91
N VAL A 132 2.72 25.11 1.79
CA VAL A 132 3.03 25.42 3.19
C VAL A 132 4.24 26.35 3.29
N ALA A 133 5.32 26.11 2.53
CA ALA A 133 6.49 26.99 2.52
C ALA A 133 6.14 28.42 2.10
N VAL A 134 5.32 28.57 1.06
CA VAL A 134 4.82 29.88 0.59
C VAL A 134 3.97 30.55 1.67
N GLY A 135 3.07 29.79 2.32
CA GLY A 135 2.21 30.30 3.38
C GLY A 135 2.98 30.71 4.64
N GLU A 136 3.98 29.92 5.02
CA GLU A 136 4.84 30.16 6.18
C GLU A 136 5.72 31.40 5.95
N THR A 137 6.34 31.53 4.78
CA THR A 137 7.18 32.69 4.44
C THR A 137 6.34 33.97 4.23
N GLY A 138 5.14 33.83 3.63
CA GLY A 138 4.25 34.95 3.34
C GLY A 138 3.31 35.35 4.47
N GLY A 139 3.38 34.69 5.64
CA GLY A 139 2.49 34.96 6.77
C GLY A 139 1.01 34.63 6.52
N ALA A 140 0.72 33.82 5.50
CA ALA A 140 -0.63 33.48 5.05
C ALA A 140 -0.89 31.96 5.11
N LEU A 141 -0.35 31.29 6.13
CA LEU A 141 -0.42 29.83 6.29
C LEU A 141 -1.86 29.31 6.34
N GLY A 142 -2.78 30.01 7.02
CA GLY A 142 -4.20 29.63 7.06
C GLY A 142 -4.84 29.58 5.65
N ASN A 143 -4.64 30.62 4.85
CA ASN A 143 -5.17 30.72 3.49
C ASN A 143 -4.58 29.66 2.56
N THR A 144 -3.26 29.46 2.59
CA THR A 144 -2.62 28.43 1.77
C THR A 144 -3.05 27.01 2.15
N LEU A 145 -3.23 26.72 3.46
CA LEU A 145 -3.79 25.45 3.91
C LEU A 145 -5.25 25.26 3.48
N LYS A 146 -6.07 26.32 3.45
CA LYS A 146 -7.44 26.26 2.87
C LYS A 146 -7.42 25.89 1.39
N GLU A 147 -6.51 26.46 0.61
CA GLU A 147 -6.36 26.13 -0.82
C GLU A 147 -5.91 24.69 -1.01
N VAL A 148 -4.93 24.23 -0.23
CA VAL A 148 -4.48 22.84 -0.20
C VAL A 148 -5.64 21.90 0.16
N ALA A 149 -6.45 22.24 1.16
CA ALA A 149 -7.62 21.46 1.55
C ALA A 149 -8.62 21.36 0.39
N ALA A 150 -8.99 22.50 -0.21
CA ALA A 150 -9.92 22.55 -1.35
C ALA A 150 -9.42 21.73 -2.55
N TYR A 151 -8.12 21.77 -2.83
CA TYR A 151 -7.50 20.95 -3.86
C TYR A 151 -7.67 19.46 -3.59
N TYR A 152 -7.32 18.98 -2.39
CA TYR A 152 -7.42 17.56 -2.07
C TYR A 152 -8.88 17.08 -1.94
N GLU A 153 -9.80 17.93 -1.46
CA GLU A 153 -11.25 17.67 -1.48
C GLU A 153 -11.74 17.46 -2.92
N LYS A 154 -11.32 18.34 -3.85
CA LYS A 154 -11.66 18.23 -5.27
C LYS A 154 -11.07 16.95 -5.88
N MET A 155 -9.81 16.63 -5.60
CA MET A 155 -9.18 15.37 -6.05
C MET A 155 -9.91 14.13 -5.53
N ASP A 156 -10.28 14.13 -4.26
CA ASP A 156 -11.00 13.00 -3.66
C ASP A 156 -12.40 12.84 -4.28
N SER A 157 -13.10 13.96 -4.47
CA SER A 157 -14.41 13.97 -5.15
C SER A 157 -14.32 13.43 -6.57
N LEU A 158 -13.27 13.80 -7.31
CA LEU A 158 -13.05 13.34 -8.68
C LEU A 158 -12.75 11.85 -8.72
N LYS A 159 -11.87 11.36 -7.84
CA LYS A 159 -11.58 9.93 -7.69
C LYS A 159 -12.82 9.14 -7.33
N ARG A 160 -13.67 9.65 -6.44
CA ARG A 160 -14.95 9.02 -6.08
C ARG A 160 -15.91 8.96 -7.27
N LYS A 161 -16.04 10.04 -8.03
CA LYS A 161 -16.87 10.07 -9.25
C LYS A 161 -16.38 9.06 -10.29
N ILE A 162 -15.07 9.00 -10.53
CA ILE A 162 -14.47 8.02 -11.46
C ILE A 162 -14.74 6.60 -10.98
N LYS A 163 -14.53 6.30 -9.70
CA LYS A 163 -14.80 4.97 -9.13
C LYS A 163 -16.28 4.58 -9.25
N ALA A 164 -17.18 5.52 -8.98
CA ALA A 164 -18.61 5.29 -9.10
C ALA A 164 -19.02 5.01 -10.56
N ALA A 165 -18.50 5.80 -11.51
CA ALA A 165 -18.76 5.59 -12.93
C ALA A 165 -18.21 4.25 -13.46
N ALA A 166 -17.05 3.82 -12.95
CA ALA A 166 -16.41 2.56 -13.33
C ALA A 166 -17.07 1.32 -12.69
N ALA A 167 -17.86 1.49 -11.62
CA ALA A 167 -18.48 0.37 -10.92
C ALA A 167 -19.47 -0.41 -11.81
N TYR A 168 -20.30 0.30 -12.58
CA TYR A 168 -21.30 -0.34 -13.45
C TYR A 168 -20.67 -1.17 -14.59
N PRO A 169 -19.73 -0.62 -15.39
CA PRO A 169 -18.99 -1.41 -16.39
C PRO A 169 -18.26 -2.62 -15.79
N MET A 170 -17.67 -2.47 -14.60
CA MET A 170 -16.96 -3.56 -13.93
C MET A 170 -17.91 -4.71 -13.55
N VAL A 171 -19.09 -4.41 -13.02
CA VAL A 171 -20.10 -5.43 -12.68
C VAL A 171 -20.57 -6.16 -13.94
N ILE A 172 -20.89 -5.45 -15.02
CA ILE A 172 -21.28 -6.08 -16.29
C ILE A 172 -20.16 -6.98 -16.81
N PHE A 173 -18.92 -6.50 -16.78
CA PHE A 173 -17.78 -7.26 -17.25
C PHE A 173 -17.58 -8.57 -16.49
N VAL A 174 -17.74 -8.53 -15.15
CA VAL A 174 -17.69 -9.74 -14.30
C VAL A 174 -18.82 -10.71 -14.66
N VAL A 175 -20.06 -10.22 -14.82
CA VAL A 175 -21.20 -11.06 -15.22
C VAL A 175 -20.98 -11.67 -16.60
N LEU A 176 -20.49 -10.89 -17.56
CA LEU A 176 -20.19 -11.35 -18.91
C LEU A 176 -19.15 -12.48 -18.89
N ILE A 177 -18.04 -12.30 -18.17
CA ILE A 177 -17.02 -13.35 -18.01
C ILE A 177 -17.62 -14.59 -17.34
N ALA A 178 -18.44 -14.43 -16.31
CA ALA A 178 -19.08 -15.54 -15.61
C ALA A 178 -20.01 -16.34 -16.53
N VAL A 179 -20.89 -15.66 -17.28
CA VAL A 179 -21.81 -16.30 -18.24
C VAL A 179 -21.05 -16.97 -19.38
N THR A 180 -20.07 -16.29 -19.99
CA THR A 180 -19.24 -16.89 -21.04
C THR A 180 -18.49 -18.13 -20.53
N THR A 181 -17.89 -18.05 -19.35
CA THR A 181 -17.18 -19.20 -18.75
C THR A 181 -18.15 -20.37 -18.50
N PHE A 182 -19.35 -20.09 -17.98
CA PHE A 182 -20.39 -21.11 -17.78
C PHE A 182 -20.78 -21.79 -19.10
N LEU A 183 -21.04 -21.02 -20.16
CA LEU A 183 -21.35 -21.56 -21.49
C LEU A 183 -20.23 -22.47 -22.01
N LEU A 184 -18.98 -21.99 -21.96
CA LEU A 184 -17.83 -22.71 -22.49
C LEU A 184 -17.51 -24.00 -21.71
N VAL A 185 -17.64 -23.98 -20.38
CA VAL A 185 -17.24 -25.09 -19.50
C VAL A 185 -18.32 -26.16 -19.43
N PHE A 186 -19.59 -25.78 -19.35
CA PHE A 186 -20.70 -26.72 -19.09
C PHE A 186 -21.55 -27.02 -20.33
N ILE A 187 -21.91 -26.00 -21.12
CA ILE A 187 -22.89 -26.16 -22.21
C ILE A 187 -22.24 -26.73 -23.47
N ILE A 188 -21.10 -26.18 -23.89
CA ILE A 188 -20.45 -26.61 -25.13
C ILE A 188 -20.06 -28.09 -25.12
N PRO A 189 -19.50 -28.68 -24.04
CA PRO A 189 -19.19 -30.11 -24.02
C PRO A 189 -20.43 -30.98 -24.15
N ARG A 190 -21.57 -30.59 -23.58
CA ARG A 190 -22.83 -31.32 -23.73
C ARG A 190 -23.32 -31.29 -25.17
N PHE A 191 -23.24 -30.13 -25.84
CA PHE A 191 -23.54 -30.04 -27.27
C PHE A 191 -22.58 -30.90 -28.11
N ALA A 192 -21.28 -30.90 -27.78
CA ALA A 192 -20.32 -31.75 -28.49
C ALA A 192 -20.64 -33.25 -28.34
N GLN A 193 -21.07 -33.69 -27.16
CA GLN A 193 -21.53 -35.07 -26.92
C GLN A 193 -22.77 -35.40 -27.75
N LEU A 194 -23.79 -34.53 -27.72
CA LEU A 194 -25.02 -34.72 -28.52
C LEU A 194 -24.74 -34.86 -30.02
N TYR A 195 -23.82 -34.08 -30.58
CA TYR A 195 -23.45 -34.19 -31.99
C TYR A 195 -22.68 -35.48 -32.30
N ALA A 196 -21.85 -35.96 -31.36
CA ALA A 196 -21.13 -37.22 -31.50
C ALA A 196 -22.10 -38.42 -31.54
N ASP A 197 -23.16 -38.39 -30.72
CA ASP A 197 -24.18 -39.45 -30.65
C ASP A 197 -25.01 -39.56 -31.94
N VAL A 198 -25.16 -38.45 -32.68
CA VAL A 198 -25.94 -38.37 -33.93
C VAL A 198 -25.07 -38.64 -35.18
N GLY A 199 -23.76 -38.88 -35.01
CA GLY A 199 -22.84 -39.17 -36.13
C GLY A 199 -22.55 -37.98 -37.05
N ALA A 200 -22.90 -36.76 -36.63
CA ALA A 200 -22.73 -35.54 -37.43
C ALA A 200 -21.38 -34.87 -37.15
N LYS A 201 -20.64 -34.48 -38.19
CA LYS A 201 -19.40 -33.71 -38.04
C LYS A 201 -19.73 -32.31 -37.48
N LEU A 202 -19.00 -31.92 -36.43
CA LEU A 202 -19.15 -30.59 -35.83
C LEU A 202 -18.84 -29.50 -36.86
N PRO A 203 -19.71 -28.48 -37.03
CA PRO A 203 -19.42 -27.33 -37.86
C PRO A 203 -18.13 -26.62 -37.42
N THR A 204 -17.35 -26.11 -38.38
CA THR A 204 -16.06 -25.45 -38.15
C THR A 204 -16.07 -24.35 -37.08
N PRO A 205 -17.12 -23.50 -36.96
CA PRO A 205 -17.20 -22.51 -35.89
C PRO A 205 -17.21 -23.12 -34.49
N THR A 206 -17.85 -24.28 -34.30
CA THR A 206 -17.97 -24.95 -33.00
C THR A 206 -16.62 -25.53 -32.55
N MET A 207 -15.79 -26.00 -33.48
CA MET A 207 -14.43 -26.51 -33.17
C MET A 207 -13.50 -25.40 -32.64
N ILE A 208 -13.61 -24.17 -33.15
CA ILE A 208 -12.85 -23.02 -32.65
C ILE A 208 -13.21 -22.72 -31.19
N VAL A 209 -14.51 -22.74 -30.86
CA VAL A 209 -14.98 -22.45 -29.50
C VAL A 209 -14.58 -23.55 -28.52
N ILE A 210 -14.59 -24.83 -28.94
CA ILE A 210 -14.06 -25.95 -28.15
C ILE A 210 -12.55 -25.77 -27.88
N GLY A 211 -11.78 -25.31 -28.88
CA GLY A 211 -10.36 -24.99 -28.73
C GLY A 211 -10.11 -23.94 -27.64
N ILE A 212 -10.89 -22.85 -27.65
CA ILE A 212 -10.82 -21.79 -26.63
C ILE A 212 -11.24 -22.31 -25.25
N SER A 213 -12.31 -23.13 -25.19
CA SER A 213 -12.78 -23.77 -23.94
C SER A 213 -11.70 -24.65 -23.30
N ASN A 214 -10.98 -25.43 -24.09
CA ASN A 214 -9.89 -26.29 -23.59
C ASN A 214 -8.72 -25.49 -23.01
N ILE A 215 -8.37 -24.34 -23.60
CA ILE A 215 -7.34 -23.43 -23.07
C ILE A 215 -7.77 -22.84 -21.74
N LEU A 216 -9.02 -22.37 -21.63
CA LEU A 216 -9.57 -21.81 -20.39
C LEU A 216 -9.66 -22.85 -19.28
N LYS A 217 -10.11 -24.07 -19.59
CA LYS A 217 -10.12 -25.19 -18.61
C LYS A 217 -8.72 -25.46 -18.07
N ARG A 218 -7.70 -25.52 -18.93
CA ARG A 218 -6.31 -25.77 -18.51
C ARG A 218 -5.68 -24.66 -17.66
N PHE A 219 -6.20 -23.43 -17.73
CA PHE A 219 -5.67 -22.29 -16.99
C PHE A 219 -6.40 -22.05 -15.66
N PHE A 220 -7.68 -22.40 -15.58
CA PHE A 220 -8.53 -22.20 -14.39
C PHE A 220 -8.79 -23.47 -13.55
N ILE A 221 -8.53 -24.66 -14.10
CA ILE A 221 -8.67 -25.98 -13.47
C ILE A 221 -7.32 -26.70 -13.59
#